data_AF-A0AAD5L5I1-F1
#
_entry.id   AF-A0AAD5L5I1-F1
#
_cell.length_a   1.000
_cell.length_b   1.000
_cell.length_c   1.000
_cell.angle_alpha   90.00
_cell.angle_beta   90.00
_cell.angle_gamma   90.00
#
_symmetry.space_group_name_H-M   'P 1'
#
loop_
_entity.id
_entity.type
_entity.pdbx_description
1 polymer ?
#
loop_
_entity_poly.entity_id
_entity_poly.type
_entity_poly.pdbx_seq_one_letter_code
_entity_poly.pdbx_strand_id
1 'polypeptide(L)'
;MSIVYGLISREQNVLCEHADEGTGGNFATVTRVVLKHLAQRDTSTATAAPVRSVFPYNEFNFFFLHEEGLTFMCMAEAKVHANVAFAMLTEMKSLFLGHYAKQAQTALAYGMSAFSSTMQTLMKK
;
A
#
# COMPACT_ATOMS: atom_id res chain seq x y z
N MET A 1 -7.29 9.75 -14.11
CA MET A 1 -5.83 9.59 -13.94
C MET A 1 -5.50 9.81 -12.48
N SER A 2 -5.88 8.88 -11.62
CA SER A 2 -5.66 9.03 -10.19
C SER A 2 -5.25 7.71 -9.56
N ILE A 3 -4.57 7.81 -8.44
CA ILE A 3 -4.42 6.71 -7.49
C ILE A 3 -5.76 6.61 -6.77
N VAL A 4 -6.45 5.48 -6.93
CA VAL A 4 -7.83 5.30 -6.42
C VAL A 4 -7.86 4.64 -5.05
N TYR A 5 -6.79 3.95 -4.67
CA TYR A 5 -6.70 3.26 -3.38
C TYR A 5 -5.27 3.19 -2.86
N GLY A 6 -5.09 3.39 -1.55
CA GLY A 6 -3.83 3.27 -0.83
C GLY A 6 -3.97 2.34 0.38
N LEU A 7 -2.91 1.60 0.68
CA LEU A 7 -2.89 0.60 1.74
C LEU A 7 -1.50 0.47 2.37
N ILE A 8 -1.48 0.32 3.68
CA ILE A 8 -0.31 -0.02 4.47
C ILE A 8 -0.65 -1.26 5.30
N SER A 9 0.11 -2.33 5.12
CA SER A 9 -0.06 -3.57 5.88
C SER A 9 1.27 -4.08 6.42
N ARG A 10 1.17 -4.87 7.49
CA ARG A 10 2.24 -5.77 7.96
C ARG A 10 1.77 -7.18 7.69
N GLU A 11 2.42 -7.87 6.76
CA GLU A 11 1.92 -9.16 6.23
C GLU A 11 0.45 -9.04 5.75
N GLN A 12 -0.46 -9.81 6.36
CA GLN A 12 -1.91 -9.77 6.09
C GLN A 12 -2.65 -8.75 6.96
N ASN A 13 -1.97 -8.15 7.94
CA ASN A 13 -2.59 -7.25 8.89
C ASN A 13 -2.57 -5.81 8.35
N VAL A 14 -3.74 -5.28 8.00
CA VAL A 14 -3.86 -3.92 7.49
C VAL A 14 -3.80 -2.92 8.62
N LEU A 15 -2.87 -1.98 8.52
CA LEU A 15 -2.65 -0.93 9.53
C LEU A 15 -3.43 0.34 9.20
N CYS A 16 -3.49 0.69 7.92
CA CYS A 16 -4.22 1.84 7.40
C CYS A 16 -4.57 1.62 5.92
N GLU A 17 -5.78 2.00 5.51
CA GLU A 17 -6.22 1.98 4.12
C GLU A 17 -7.12 3.20 3.84
N HIS A 18 -7.19 3.62 2.57
CA HIS A 18 -8.00 4.75 2.12
C HIS A 18 -8.36 4.51 0.66
N ALA A 19 -9.65 4.61 0.38
CA ALA A 19 -10.20 4.63 -0.97
C ALA A 19 -10.65 6.05 -1.27
N ASP A 20 -10.43 6.51 -2.49
CA ASP A 20 -10.99 7.79 -2.92
C ASP A 20 -12.53 7.68 -3.00
N GLU A 21 -13.24 8.61 -2.35
CA GLU A 21 -14.69 8.52 -2.12
C GLU A 21 -15.51 8.50 -3.43
N GLY A 22 -14.95 9.04 -4.51
CA GLY A 22 -15.57 9.01 -5.85
C GLY A 22 -15.48 7.65 -6.54
N THR A 23 -14.65 6.73 -6.03
CA THR A 23 -14.47 5.40 -6.60
C THR A 23 -15.08 4.38 -5.65
N GLY A 24 -16.36 4.03 -5.87
CA GLY A 24 -16.97 2.89 -5.17
C GLY A 24 -16.37 1.57 -5.67
N GLY A 25 -16.05 0.63 -4.78
CA GLY A 25 -15.48 -0.65 -5.21
C GLY A 25 -15.18 -1.64 -4.08
N ASN A 26 -14.84 -2.87 -4.47
CA ASN A 26 -14.49 -3.98 -3.57
C ASN A 26 -12.98 -4.00 -3.22
N PHE A 27 -12.34 -2.82 -3.13
CA PHE A 27 -10.89 -2.69 -2.98
C PHE A 27 -10.35 -3.44 -1.76
N ALA A 28 -10.99 -3.29 -0.60
CA ALA A 28 -10.60 -4.01 0.61
C ALA A 28 -10.62 -5.54 0.38
N THR A 29 -11.66 -6.07 -0.26
CA THR A 29 -11.78 -7.51 -0.53
C THR A 29 -10.69 -8.00 -1.49
N VAL A 30 -10.49 -7.30 -2.61
CA VAL A 30 -9.47 -7.68 -3.61
C VAL A 30 -8.08 -7.62 -3.00
N THR A 31 -7.77 -6.56 -2.26
CA THR A 31 -6.44 -6.36 -1.67
C THR A 31 -6.14 -7.36 -0.57
N ARG A 32 -7.12 -7.82 0.21
CA ARG A 32 -6.93 -8.95 1.13
C ARG A 32 -6.52 -10.23 0.41
N VAL A 33 -7.14 -10.52 -0.74
CA VAL A 33 -6.78 -11.68 -1.56
C VAL A 33 -5.38 -11.53 -2.13
N VAL A 34 -5.02 -10.35 -2.62
CA VAL A 34 -3.67 -10.08 -3.14
C VAL A 34 -2.62 -10.17 -2.04
N LEU A 35 -2.86 -9.61 -0.86
CA LEU A 35 -1.96 -9.75 0.31
C LEU A 35 -1.76 -11.20 0.72
N LYS A 36 -2.82 -12.02 0.69
CA LYS A 36 -2.73 -13.46 0.96
C LYS A 36 -1.84 -14.16 -0.07
N HIS A 37 -1.95 -13.81 -1.35
CA HIS A 37 -1.09 -14.37 -2.40
C HIS A 37 0.35 -13.87 -2.32
N LEU A 38 0.58 -12.62 -1.93
CA LEU A 38 1.91 -12.07 -1.69
C LEU A 38 2.59 -12.77 -0.51
N ALA A 39 1.89 -12.93 0.61
CA ALA A 39 2.40 -13.65 1.78
C ALA A 39 2.75 -15.13 1.47
N GLN A 40 2.07 -15.75 0.50
CA GLN A 40 2.37 -17.10 0.03
C GLN A 40 3.56 -17.17 -0.95
N ARG A 41 3.88 -16.06 -1.63
CA ARG A 41 5.03 -15.95 -2.55
C ARG A 41 6.31 -15.53 -1.83
N ASP A 42 6.19 -14.65 -0.83
CA ASP A 42 7.31 -14.02 -0.11
C ASP A 42 7.76 -14.82 1.12
N THR A 43 7.77 -16.16 1.04
CA THR A 43 8.32 -17.01 2.11
C THR A 43 9.87 -16.96 2.19
N SER A 44 10.57 -16.11 1.41
CA SER A 44 12.03 -16.25 1.22
C SER A 44 12.84 -14.98 0.92
N THR A 45 12.37 -13.77 1.17
CA THR A 45 13.14 -12.54 0.84
C THR A 45 13.17 -11.53 1.99
N ALA A 46 13.76 -11.95 3.12
CA ALA A 46 14.39 -11.05 4.07
C ALA A 46 15.65 -10.40 3.43
N THR A 47 15.43 -9.59 2.39
CA THR A 47 16.50 -8.81 1.74
C THR A 47 16.40 -7.39 2.27
N ALA A 48 17.53 -6.80 2.68
CA ALA A 48 17.58 -5.45 3.26
C ALA A 48 17.20 -4.31 2.27
N ALA A 49 16.92 -4.63 1.01
CA ALA A 49 16.56 -3.66 -0.02
C ALA A 49 15.03 -3.65 -0.27
N PRO A 50 14.43 -2.47 -0.58
CA PRO A 50 13.02 -2.37 -0.92
C PRO A 50 12.68 -3.21 -2.15
N VAL A 51 11.73 -4.13 -2.01
CA VAL A 51 11.21 -4.93 -3.11
C VAL A 51 10.04 -4.19 -3.74
N ARG A 52 10.14 -3.92 -5.05
CA ARG A 52 9.10 -3.28 -5.84
C ARG A 52 8.47 -4.28 -6.79
N SER A 53 7.15 -4.40 -6.77
CA SER A 53 6.42 -5.25 -7.71
C SER A 53 5.18 -4.55 -8.24
N VAL A 54 4.77 -4.95 -9.44
CA VAL A 54 3.58 -4.42 -10.12
C VAL A 54 2.72 -5.59 -10.55
N PHE A 55 1.43 -5.51 -10.22
CA PHE A 55 0.44 -6.50 -10.59
C PHE A 55 -0.67 -5.82 -11.42
N PRO A 56 -0.68 -6.01 -12.75
CA PRO A 56 -1.76 -5.50 -13.59
C PRO A 56 -3.03 -6.33 -13.37
N TYR A 57 -4.17 -5.67 -13.24
CA TYR A 57 -5.48 -6.31 -13.07
C TYR A 57 -6.58 -5.46 -13.73
N ASN A 58 -7.12 -5.96 -14.83
CA ASN A 58 -8.09 -5.25 -15.68
C ASN A 58 -7.58 -3.87 -16.10
N GLU A 59 -8.31 -2.80 -15.75
CA GLU A 59 -7.98 -1.41 -16.10
C GLU A 59 -7.11 -0.71 -15.05
N PHE A 60 -6.59 -1.47 -14.07
CA PHE A 60 -5.82 -0.95 -12.96
C PHE A 60 -4.49 -1.67 -12.80
N ASN A 61 -3.53 -0.97 -12.21
CA ASN A 61 -2.25 -1.48 -11.79
C ASN A 61 -2.13 -1.38 -10.27
N PHE A 62 -1.73 -2.49 -9.65
CA PHE A 62 -1.40 -2.54 -8.23
C PHE A 62 0.11 -2.45 -8.09
N PHE A 63 0.58 -1.45 -7.37
CA PHE A 63 2.00 -1.25 -7.09
C PHE A 63 2.27 -1.61 -5.64
N PHE A 64 3.32 -2.39 -5.40
CA PHE A 64 3.73 -2.82 -4.07
C PHE A 64 5.17 -2.42 -3.81
N LEU A 65 5.39 -1.86 -2.63
CA LEU A 65 6.68 -1.56 -2.06
C LEU A 65 6.76 -2.30 -0.72
N HIS A 66 7.59 -3.34 -0.66
CA HIS A 66 7.80 -4.14 0.55
C HIS A 66 9.17 -3.83 1.15
N GLU A 67 9.20 -3.52 2.45
CA GLU A 67 10.42 -3.21 3.19
C GLU A 67 10.24 -3.42 4.69
N GLU A 68 11.21 -4.07 5.35
CA GLU A 68 11.20 -4.31 6.81
C GLU A 68 9.90 -4.93 7.36
N GLY A 69 9.28 -5.84 6.58
CA GLY A 69 8.04 -6.51 6.95
C GLY A 69 6.76 -5.68 6.73
N LEU A 70 6.90 -4.44 6.26
CA LEU A 70 5.79 -3.57 5.89
C LEU A 70 5.59 -3.58 4.38
N THR A 71 4.33 -3.59 3.98
CA THR A 71 3.90 -3.53 2.59
C THR A 71 3.10 -2.25 2.38
N PHE A 72 3.64 -1.38 1.53
CA PHE A 72 2.97 -0.18 1.05
C PHE A 72 2.43 -0.48 -0.34
N MET A 73 1.13 -0.29 -0.54
CA MET A 73 0.48 -0.59 -1.81
C MET A 73 -0.39 0.57 -2.26
N CYS A 74 -0.42 0.81 -3.56
CA CYS A 74 -1.41 1.66 -4.18
C CYS A 74 -2.01 0.99 -5.42
N MET A 75 -3.26 1.34 -5.71
CA MET A 75 -3.95 0.97 -6.94
C MET A 75 -4.15 2.22 -7.75
N ALA A 76 -3.73 2.19 -9.01
CA ALA A 76 -3.87 3.31 -9.93
C ALA A 76 -4.45 2.84 -11.26
N GLU A 77 -5.07 3.76 -11.99
CA GLU A 77 -5.51 3.50 -13.37
C GLU A 77 -4.33 3.06 -14.26
N ALA A 78 -4.61 2.26 -15.30
CA ALA A 78 -3.60 1.74 -16.22
C ALA A 78 -2.68 2.80 -16.86
N LYS A 79 -3.15 4.05 -16.94
CA LYS A 79 -2.40 5.18 -17.52
C LYS A 79 -1.35 5.77 -16.58
N VAL A 80 -1.37 5.44 -15.28
CA VAL A 80 -0.42 5.95 -14.30
C VAL A 80 0.92 5.23 -14.46
N HIS A 81 1.99 6.00 -14.66
CA HIS A 81 3.34 5.46 -14.78
C HIS A 81 3.85 4.91 -13.43
N ALA A 82 4.58 3.80 -13.48
CA ALA A 82 5.17 3.17 -12.30
C ALA A 82 6.04 4.14 -11.46
N ASN A 83 6.76 5.06 -12.11
CA ASN A 83 7.59 6.05 -11.42
C ASN A 83 6.76 6.96 -10.50
N VAL A 84 5.57 7.38 -10.94
CA VAL A 84 4.67 8.24 -10.14
C VAL A 84 4.12 7.45 -8.95
N ALA A 85 3.65 6.23 -9.21
CA ALA A 85 3.14 5.36 -8.15
C ALA A 85 4.21 5.06 -7.09
N PHE A 86 5.42 4.64 -7.50
CA PHE A 86 6.50 4.34 -6.57
C PHE A 86 7.05 5.58 -5.84
N ALA A 87 7.03 6.76 -6.47
CA ALA A 87 7.37 8.00 -5.80
C ALA A 87 6.39 8.30 -4.65
N MET A 88 5.09 8.18 -4.91
CA MET A 88 4.05 8.33 -3.89
C MET A 88 4.19 7.28 -2.78
N LEU A 89 4.43 6.01 -3.12
CA LEU A 89 4.65 4.95 -2.12
C LEU A 89 5.89 5.24 -1.23
N THR A 90 6.95 5.81 -1.82
CA THR A 90 8.17 6.17 -1.08
C THR A 90 7.93 7.35 -0.14
N GLU A 91 7.19 8.37 -0.59
CA GLU A 91 6.78 9.50 0.26
C GLU A 91 5.85 9.03 1.39
N MET A 92 4.88 8.17 1.07
CA MET A 92 3.97 7.56 2.04
C MET A 92 4.72 6.76 3.10
N LYS A 93 5.69 5.93 2.69
CA LYS A 93 6.57 5.21 3.61
C LYS A 93 7.32 6.16 4.53
N SER A 94 7.96 7.20 3.98
CA SER A 94 8.77 8.14 4.76
C SER A 94 7.93 8.84 5.84
N LEU A 95 6.75 9.32 5.47
CA LEU A 95 5.82 9.95 6.41
C LEU A 95 5.30 8.96 7.45
N PHE A 96 4.88 7.77 7.02
CA PHE A 96 4.36 6.76 7.93
C PHE A 96 5.39 6.30 8.96
N LEU A 97 6.62 6.00 8.53
CA LEU A 97 7.69 5.61 9.44
C LEU A 97 8.14 6.76 10.35
N GLY A 98 8.13 8.00 9.84
CA GLY A 98 8.42 9.18 10.66
C GLY A 98 7.51 9.32 11.89
N HIS A 99 6.24 8.92 11.76
CA HIS A 99 5.26 8.98 12.85
C HIS A 99 5.09 7.66 13.61
N TYR A 100 5.18 6.52 12.92
CA TYR A 100 4.71 5.22 13.44
C TYR A 100 5.77 4.11 13.41
N ALA A 101 7.05 4.36 13.13
CA ALA A 101 8.07 3.29 12.97
C ALA A 101 8.03 2.19 14.05
N LYS A 102 7.98 2.57 15.33
CA LYS A 102 7.92 1.60 16.45
C LYS A 102 6.56 0.90 16.55
N GLN A 103 5.48 1.65 16.32
CA GLN A 103 4.10 1.15 16.45
C GLN A 103 3.73 0.24 15.27
N ALA A 104 4.29 0.46 14.09
CA ALA A 104 4.08 -0.35 12.88
C ALA A 104 4.37 -1.84 13.11
N GLN A 105 5.36 -2.14 13.95
CA GLN A 105 5.79 -3.51 14.24
C GLN A 105 4.89 -4.26 15.21
N THR A 106 4.12 -3.57 16.07
CA THR A 106 3.33 -4.21 17.13
C THR A 106 1.85 -3.89 17.08
N ALA A 107 1.42 -2.90 16.29
CA ALA A 107 0.03 -2.47 16.25
C ALA A 107 -0.91 -3.57 15.74
N LEU A 108 -2.15 -3.46 16.23
CA LEU A 108 -3.29 -4.24 15.78
C LEU A 108 -3.80 -3.75 14.42
N ALA A 109 -4.67 -4.56 13.81
CA ALA A 109 -5.39 -4.18 12.60
C ALA A 109 -6.04 -2.81 12.77
N TYR A 110 -5.91 -1.95 11.75
CA TYR A 110 -6.48 -0.60 11.70
C TYR A 110 -6.02 0.35 12.82
N GLY A 111 -4.96 -0.01 13.55
CA GLY A 111 -4.42 0.80 14.64
C GLY A 111 -3.85 2.16 14.21
N MET A 112 -3.67 2.38 12.91
CA MET A 112 -3.12 3.62 12.32
C MET A 112 -4.07 4.24 11.30
N SER A 113 -5.37 3.96 11.42
CA SER A 113 -6.41 4.56 10.58
C SER A 113 -6.39 6.09 10.56
N ALA A 114 -5.86 6.74 11.60
CA ALA A 114 -5.64 8.20 11.64
C ALA A 114 -4.71 8.71 10.52
N PHE A 115 -3.84 7.86 9.95
CA PHE A 115 -2.96 8.23 8.84
C PHE A 115 -3.71 8.32 7.49
N SER A 116 -4.96 7.87 7.42
CA SER A 116 -5.76 7.86 6.18
C SER A 116 -5.90 9.24 5.53
N SER A 117 -5.98 10.32 6.32
CA SER A 117 -6.04 11.70 5.78
C SER A 117 -4.74 12.12 5.09
N THR A 118 -3.59 11.73 5.63
CA THR A 118 -2.28 11.95 5.01
C THR A 118 -2.20 11.18 3.70
N MET A 119 -2.65 9.92 3.71
CA MET A 119 -2.68 9.09 2.50
C MET A 119 -3.59 9.66 1.42
N GLN A 120 -4.78 10.17 1.78
CA GLN A 120 -5.67 10.86 0.85
C GLN A 120 -4.98 12.05 0.18
N THR A 121 -4.22 12.84 0.94
CA THR A 121 -3.49 13.99 0.42
C THR A 121 -2.41 13.56 -0.57
N LEU A 122 -1.69 12.47 -0.29
CA LEU A 122 -0.67 11.91 -1.19
C LEU A 122 -1.28 11.33 -2.47
N MET A 123 -2.48 10.74 -2.40
CA MET A 123 -3.16 10.16 -3.56
C MET A 123 -3.64 11.22 -4.57
N LYS A 124 -3.90 12.45 -4.10
CA LYS A 124 -4.40 13.57 -4.90
C LYS A 124 -3.30 14.46 -5.49
N LYS A 125 -2.04 14.20 -5.15
CA LYS A 125 -0.86 14.96 -5.54
C LYS A 125 -0.36 14.53 -6.92
#